data_AF-A0A7J2LK88-F1
#
_entry.id   AF-A0A7J2LK88-F1
#
_cell.length_a   1.000
_cell.length_b   1.000
_cell.length_c   1.000
_cell.angle_alpha   90.00
_cell.angle_beta   90.00
_cell.angle_gamma   90.00
#
_symmetry.space_group_name_H-M   'P 1'
#
loop_
_entity.id
_entity.type
_entity.pdbx_description
1 polymer ?
#
loop_
_entity_poly.entity_id
_entity_poly.type
_entity_poly.pdbx_seq_one_letter_code
_entity_poly.pdbx_strand_id
1 'polypeptide(L)'
;MQIFADLHIHSRFSRATSKDITIQQLEKWAKIKGIDLLGTGDFTHPLWLKELKENLTEDGSGFLKTKTGFTFVLQTEISLIYSQANKGRRIHLVVLAPSFSIVDQINDWLSKKGRLDYDGRPIFNISCPEFVEKLKAISKDIEIIPAHAWTPWFGVFGSKTGFDSLEECFRDQTKHISAIETGLSSD
;
A
#
# COMPACT_ATOMS: atom_id res chain seq x y z
N MET A 1 22.58 12.32 3.39
CA MET A 1 22.36 11.53 2.16
C MET A 1 20.97 11.88 1.66
N GLN A 2 20.81 12.23 0.39
CA GLN A 2 19.51 12.48 -0.23
C GLN A 2 19.00 11.17 -0.84
N ILE A 3 17.70 10.88 -0.70
CA ILE A 3 17.05 9.69 -1.24
C ILE A 3 15.80 10.16 -1.98
N PHE A 4 15.63 9.74 -3.22
CA PHE A 4 14.38 9.88 -3.96
C PHE A 4 13.60 8.57 -3.92
N ALA A 5 12.35 8.63 -3.48
CA ALA A 5 11.51 7.45 -3.31
C ALA A 5 10.20 7.56 -4.09
N ASP A 6 9.77 6.45 -4.66
CA ASP A 6 8.41 6.27 -5.15
C ASP A 6 7.79 5.09 -4.40
N LEU A 7 6.85 5.40 -3.51
CA LEU A 7 6.30 4.46 -2.53
C LEU A 7 4.88 4.04 -2.86
N HIS A 8 4.41 4.28 -4.08
CA HIS A 8 3.10 3.81 -4.50
C HIS A 8 3.11 3.41 -5.97
N ILE A 9 3.37 2.13 -6.19
CA ILE A 9 3.26 1.51 -7.50
C ILE A 9 2.35 0.29 -7.43
N HIS A 10 2.07 -0.29 -8.59
CA HIS A 10 1.35 -1.55 -8.73
C HIS A 10 2.14 -2.57 -9.52
N SER A 11 1.87 -3.84 -9.24
CA SER A 11 2.36 -4.99 -10.00
C SER A 11 1.52 -5.22 -11.26
N ARG A 12 1.94 -6.20 -12.08
CA ARG A 12 1.16 -6.72 -13.21
C ARG A 12 -0.13 -7.47 -12.82
N PHE A 13 -0.35 -7.72 -11.53
CA PHE A 13 -1.55 -8.39 -11.03
C PHE A 13 -2.68 -7.41 -10.67
N SER A 14 -2.39 -6.10 -10.60
CA SER A 14 -3.42 -5.07 -10.55
C SER A 14 -4.13 -4.92 -11.90
N ARG A 15 -5.41 -4.54 -11.87
CA ARG A 15 -6.12 -4.21 -13.11
C ARG A 15 -5.52 -3.00 -13.82
N ALA A 16 -5.54 -3.05 -15.14
CA ALA A 16 -5.10 -1.97 -16.02
C ALA A 16 -3.63 -1.54 -15.84
N THR A 17 -2.77 -2.43 -15.33
CA THR A 17 -1.32 -2.24 -15.30
C THR A 17 -0.62 -3.02 -16.42
N SER A 18 0.63 -2.65 -16.71
CA SER A 18 1.41 -3.34 -17.75
C SER A 18 1.76 -4.77 -17.32
N LYS A 19 1.71 -5.71 -18.26
CA LYS A 19 2.16 -7.09 -18.06
C LYS A 19 3.68 -7.20 -17.90
N ASP A 20 4.42 -6.19 -18.32
CA ASP A 20 5.88 -6.16 -18.29
C ASP A 20 6.45 -5.78 -16.91
N ILE A 21 5.60 -5.54 -15.92
CA ILE A 21 6.04 -5.18 -14.57
C ILE A 21 6.65 -6.42 -13.89
N THR A 22 7.98 -6.43 -13.81
CA THR A 22 8.80 -7.39 -13.07
C THR A 22 9.78 -6.63 -12.16
N ILE A 23 10.37 -7.28 -11.15
CA ILE A 23 11.36 -6.63 -10.28
C ILE A 23 12.56 -6.12 -11.07
N GLN A 24 13.01 -6.86 -12.08
CA GLN A 24 14.11 -6.45 -12.96
C GLN A 24 13.77 -5.21 -13.77
N GLN A 25 12.55 -5.12 -14.31
CA GLN A 25 12.10 -3.96 -15.09
C GLN A 25 11.89 -2.74 -14.19
N LEU A 26 11.28 -2.93 -13.01
CA LEU A 26 11.09 -1.88 -12.01
C LEU A 26 12.44 -1.28 -11.59
N GLU A 27 13.41 -2.10 -11.23
CA GLU A 27 14.77 -1.63 -10.91
C GLU A 27 15.40 -0.87 -12.08
N LYS A 28 15.34 -1.42 -13.30
CA LYS A 28 15.91 -0.80 -14.50
C LYS A 28 15.36 0.61 -14.69
N TRP A 29 14.04 0.78 -14.65
CA TRP A 29 13.40 2.06 -14.90
C TRP A 29 13.53 3.03 -13.73
N ALA A 30 13.54 2.55 -12.49
CA ALA A 30 13.82 3.38 -11.32
C ALA A 30 15.23 4.00 -11.41
N LYS A 31 16.24 3.21 -11.79
CA LYS A 31 17.61 3.71 -12.03
C LYS A 31 17.67 4.75 -13.14
N ILE A 32 16.98 4.51 -14.26
CA ILE A 32 16.90 5.49 -15.36
C ILE A 32 16.21 6.78 -14.91
N LYS A 33 15.18 6.67 -14.08
CA LYS A 33 14.41 7.80 -13.55
C LYS A 33 15.16 8.59 -12.48
N GLY A 34 16.14 7.98 -11.82
CA GLY A 34 16.86 8.57 -10.68
C GLY A 34 16.14 8.35 -9.34
N ILE A 35 15.44 7.23 -9.19
CA ILE A 35 14.79 6.81 -7.93
C ILE A 35 15.72 5.84 -7.19
N ASP A 36 15.95 6.08 -5.90
CA ASP A 36 16.86 5.31 -5.05
C ASP A 36 16.15 4.20 -4.25
N LEU A 37 14.86 4.39 -3.97
CA LEU A 37 13.99 3.50 -3.20
C LEU A 37 12.62 3.36 -3.88
N LEU A 38 12.17 2.13 -4.08
CA LEU A 38 10.88 1.85 -4.72
C LEU A 38 9.98 0.99 -3.82
N GLY A 39 8.68 1.29 -3.77
CA GLY A 39 7.69 0.37 -3.25
C GLY A 39 7.62 -0.90 -4.10
N THR A 40 7.31 -2.05 -3.52
CA THR A 40 7.15 -3.29 -4.31
C THR A 40 5.85 -3.35 -5.12
N GLY A 41 4.82 -2.61 -4.70
CA GLY A 41 3.44 -2.82 -5.11
C GLY A 41 2.87 -4.15 -4.61
N ASP A 42 1.55 -4.18 -4.39
CA ASP A 42 0.69 -5.37 -4.37
C ASP A 42 1.19 -6.61 -3.59
N PHE A 43 1.91 -6.45 -2.47
CA PHE A 43 2.46 -7.61 -1.72
C PHE A 43 1.39 -8.59 -1.20
N THR A 44 0.11 -8.21 -1.24
CA THR A 44 -1.00 -9.08 -0.84
C THR A 44 -1.29 -10.16 -1.89
N HIS A 45 -0.94 -9.92 -3.15
CA HIS A 45 -1.23 -10.87 -4.22
C HIS A 45 -0.27 -12.07 -4.12
N PRO A 46 -0.77 -13.32 -3.99
CA PRO A 46 0.06 -14.47 -3.62
C PRO A 46 1.14 -14.81 -4.66
N LEU A 47 0.83 -14.65 -5.95
CA LEU A 47 1.83 -14.87 -7.01
C LEU A 47 2.90 -13.78 -7.02
N TRP A 48 2.52 -12.52 -6.74
CA TRP A 48 3.48 -11.42 -6.68
C TRP A 48 4.38 -11.57 -5.46
N LEU A 49 3.80 -11.88 -4.30
CA LEU A 49 4.55 -12.12 -3.06
C LEU A 49 5.59 -13.23 -3.23
N LYS A 50 5.24 -14.30 -3.94
CA LYS A 50 6.19 -15.36 -4.27
C LYS A 50 7.39 -14.81 -5.06
N GLU A 51 7.13 -14.01 -6.09
CA GLU A 51 8.19 -13.38 -6.89
C GLU A 51 9.03 -12.39 -6.06
N LEU A 52 8.40 -11.63 -5.16
CA LEU A 52 9.13 -10.74 -4.25
C LEU A 52 10.11 -11.55 -3.39
N LYS A 53 9.67 -12.64 -2.76
CA LYS A 53 10.51 -13.51 -1.93
C LYS A 53 11.63 -14.19 -2.73
N GLU A 54 11.43 -14.45 -4.02
CA GLU A 54 12.46 -15.05 -4.90
C GLU A 54 13.52 -14.05 -5.39
N ASN A 55 13.17 -12.76 -5.47
CA ASN A 55 14.02 -11.74 -6.10
C ASN A 55 14.61 -10.72 -5.11
N LEU A 56 14.04 -10.60 -3.90
CA LEU A 56 14.42 -9.63 -2.90
C LEU A 56 14.94 -10.31 -1.64
N THR A 57 15.95 -9.72 -1.02
CA THR A 57 16.54 -10.18 0.24
C THR A 57 16.38 -9.11 1.32
N GLU A 58 15.92 -9.53 2.49
CA GLU A 58 15.83 -8.67 3.68
C GLU A 58 17.17 -8.60 4.41
N ASP A 59 17.46 -7.46 5.04
CA ASP A 59 18.64 -7.27 5.89
C ASP A 59 18.27 -6.88 7.34
N GLY A 60 16.98 -6.91 7.68
CA GLY A 60 16.45 -6.51 8.98
C GLY A 60 16.26 -5.00 9.17
N SER A 61 16.59 -4.17 8.17
CA SER A 61 16.43 -2.71 8.24
C SER A 61 15.01 -2.21 7.95
N GLY A 62 14.11 -3.08 7.49
CA GLY A 62 12.82 -2.68 6.89
C GLY A 62 12.87 -2.49 5.38
N PHE A 63 14.07 -2.50 4.79
CA PHE A 63 14.29 -2.44 3.35
C PHE A 63 14.75 -3.78 2.79
N LEU A 64 14.57 -3.93 1.49
CA LEU A 64 14.95 -5.12 0.74
C LEU A 64 15.91 -4.74 -0.38
N LYS A 65 16.75 -5.69 -0.76
CA LYS A 65 17.72 -5.51 -1.82
C LYS A 65 17.51 -6.52 -2.93
N THR A 66 17.62 -6.06 -4.18
CA THR A 66 17.85 -6.97 -5.30
C THR A 66 19.28 -7.50 -5.26
N LYS A 67 19.57 -8.54 -6.07
CA LYS A 67 20.93 -9.10 -6.21
C LYS A 67 21.98 -8.07 -6.64
N THR A 68 21.54 -7.01 -7.32
CA THR A 68 22.35 -5.88 -7.82
C THR A 68 22.37 -4.71 -6.84
N GLY A 69 21.74 -4.83 -5.67
CA GLY A 69 21.80 -3.85 -4.58
C GLY A 69 20.77 -2.71 -4.64
N PHE A 70 19.80 -2.76 -5.55
CA PHE A 70 18.73 -1.75 -5.59
C PHE A 70 17.76 -1.92 -4.44
N THR A 71 17.28 -0.81 -3.88
CA THR A 71 16.48 -0.80 -2.64
C THR A 71 14.98 -0.82 -2.91
N PHE A 72 14.28 -1.72 -2.24
CA PHE A 72 12.83 -1.79 -2.19
C PHE A 72 12.30 -1.66 -0.76
N VAL A 73 11.02 -1.30 -0.62
CA VAL A 73 10.24 -1.46 0.60
C VAL A 73 8.95 -2.21 0.28
N LEU A 74 8.53 -3.12 1.16
CA LEU A 74 7.29 -3.88 0.97
C LEU A 74 6.11 -2.92 1.03
N GLN A 75 5.43 -2.77 -0.11
CA GLN A 75 4.31 -1.87 -0.29
C GLN A 75 3.11 -2.57 -0.92
N THR A 76 1.90 -2.20 -0.49
CA THR A 76 0.63 -2.52 -1.16
C THR A 76 -0.32 -1.33 -1.09
N GLU A 77 -1.41 -1.37 -1.86
CA GLU A 77 -2.56 -0.47 -1.71
C GLU A 77 -3.79 -1.34 -1.42
N ILE A 78 -4.58 -0.97 -0.41
CA ILE A 78 -5.83 -1.66 -0.04
C ILE A 78 -7.01 -0.74 -0.35
N SER A 79 -8.05 -1.29 -0.95
CA SER A 79 -9.31 -0.58 -1.19
C SER A 79 -10.34 -0.94 -0.12
N LEU A 80 -10.73 0.03 0.69
CA LEU A 80 -11.75 -0.12 1.73
C LEU A 80 -13.07 0.47 1.24
N ILE A 81 -14.09 -0.37 1.11
CA ILE A 81 -15.42 0.04 0.68
C ILE A 81 -16.44 -0.39 1.73
N TYR A 82 -16.96 0.58 2.48
CA TYR A 82 -17.83 0.36 3.64
C TYR A 82 -18.81 1.52 3.80
N SER A 83 -19.77 1.39 4.73
CA SER A 83 -20.71 2.46 5.04
C SER A 83 -20.35 3.13 6.37
N GLN A 84 -20.36 4.46 6.41
CA GLN A 84 -20.16 5.24 7.64
C GLN A 84 -20.93 6.56 7.57
N ALA A 85 -21.60 6.92 8.67
CA ALA A 85 -22.43 8.12 8.77
C ALA A 85 -23.46 8.23 7.62
N ASN A 86 -24.17 7.12 7.34
CA ASN A 86 -25.17 7.00 6.27
C ASN A 86 -24.66 7.28 4.84
N LYS A 87 -23.35 7.23 4.61
CA LYS A 87 -22.74 7.38 3.28
C LYS A 87 -21.90 6.14 2.95
N GLY A 88 -21.90 5.76 1.67
CA GLY A 88 -20.95 4.79 1.12
C GLY A 88 -19.57 5.43 0.99
N ARG A 89 -18.58 4.85 1.65
CA ARG A 89 -17.19 5.29 1.67
C ARG A 89 -16.35 4.37 0.80
N ARG A 90 -15.42 4.95 0.06
CA ARG A 90 -14.42 4.25 -0.72
C ARG A 90 -13.11 4.97 -0.50
N ILE A 91 -12.16 4.29 0.13
CA ILE A 91 -10.90 4.88 0.59
C ILE A 91 -9.78 3.92 0.23
N HIS A 92 -8.74 4.42 -0.40
CA HIS A 92 -7.52 3.65 -0.62
C HIS A 92 -6.46 4.03 0.40
N LEU A 93 -5.76 3.01 0.89
CA LEU A 93 -4.66 3.16 1.84
C LEU A 93 -3.43 2.46 1.27
N VAL A 94 -2.33 3.20 1.14
CA VAL A 94 -1.00 2.61 0.96
C VAL A 94 -0.55 2.04 2.31
N VAL A 95 0.01 0.85 2.27
CA VAL A 95 0.57 0.17 3.45
C VAL A 95 2.02 -0.20 3.16
N LEU A 96 2.92 0.22 4.06
CA LEU A 96 4.33 -0.17 4.05
C LEU A 96 4.59 -1.14 5.20
N ALA A 97 5.23 -2.26 4.93
CA ALA A 97 5.50 -3.30 5.91
C ALA A 97 7.01 -3.51 6.11
N PRO A 98 7.48 -3.78 7.35
CA PRO A 98 8.91 -3.86 7.64
C PRO A 98 9.55 -5.22 7.30
N SER A 99 8.76 -6.27 7.02
CA SER A 99 9.30 -7.57 6.64
C SER A 99 8.27 -8.49 6.00
N PHE A 100 8.75 -9.53 5.31
CA PHE A 100 7.94 -10.63 4.80
C PHE A 100 7.18 -11.36 5.91
N SER A 101 7.76 -11.51 7.11
CA SER A 101 7.05 -12.10 8.25
C SER A 101 5.85 -11.27 8.68
N ILE A 102 5.98 -9.93 8.67
CA ILE A 102 4.84 -9.04 8.93
C ILE A 102 3.83 -9.09 7.78
N VAL A 103 4.29 -9.09 6.52
CA VAL A 103 3.41 -9.26 5.35
C VAL A 103 2.61 -10.57 5.42
N ASP A 104 3.24 -11.67 5.84
CA ASP A 104 2.55 -12.96 5.98
C ASP A 104 1.44 -12.89 7.06
N GLN A 105 1.66 -12.17 8.16
CA GLN A 105 0.62 -11.94 9.19
C GLN A 105 -0.51 -11.04 8.69
N ILE A 106 -0.19 -10.00 7.92
CA ILE A 106 -1.18 -9.12 7.27
C ILE A 106 -2.05 -9.97 6.32
N ASN A 107 -1.41 -10.76 5.46
CA ASN A 107 -2.09 -11.58 4.46
C ASN A 107 -2.90 -12.71 5.10
N ASP A 108 -2.43 -13.35 6.18
CA ASP A 108 -3.22 -14.33 6.94
C ASP A 108 -4.52 -13.71 7.45
N TRP A 109 -4.45 -12.50 8.04
CA TRP A 109 -5.66 -11.82 8.50
C TRP A 109 -6.59 -11.42 7.35
N LEU A 110 -6.06 -10.80 6.29
CA LEU A 110 -6.86 -10.37 5.13
C LEU A 110 -7.51 -11.55 4.40
N SER A 111 -6.84 -12.70 4.30
CA SER A 111 -7.38 -13.90 3.67
C SER A 111 -8.65 -14.44 4.34
N LYS A 112 -8.82 -14.16 5.65
CA LYS A 112 -10.02 -14.50 6.42
C LYS A 112 -11.18 -13.53 6.16
N LYS A 113 -10.91 -12.40 5.52
CA LYS A 113 -11.88 -11.33 5.22
C LYS A 113 -12.30 -11.31 3.76
N GLY A 114 -11.47 -11.83 2.85
CA GLY A 114 -11.75 -11.82 1.42
C GLY A 114 -10.63 -12.45 0.59
N ARG A 115 -10.81 -12.39 -0.74
CA ARG A 115 -9.86 -12.95 -1.71
C ARG A 115 -8.68 -12.01 -1.94
N LEU A 116 -7.49 -12.59 -2.13
CA LEU A 116 -6.24 -11.86 -2.42
C LEU A 116 -5.69 -12.15 -3.82
N ASP A 117 -6.28 -13.10 -4.54
CA ASP A 117 -5.74 -13.70 -5.77
C ASP A 117 -6.35 -13.15 -7.06
N TYR A 118 -7.24 -12.16 -6.97
CA TYR A 118 -8.03 -11.68 -8.11
C TYR A 118 -7.58 -10.31 -8.65
N ASP A 119 -6.86 -9.54 -7.84
CA ASP A 119 -6.38 -8.19 -8.14
C ASP A 119 -5.20 -7.86 -7.21
N GLY A 120 -4.23 -7.08 -7.68
CA GLY A 120 -3.14 -6.55 -6.87
C GLY A 120 -3.59 -5.57 -5.79
N ARG A 121 -4.75 -4.92 -5.99
CA ARG A 121 -5.45 -4.13 -4.97
C ARG A 121 -6.74 -4.84 -4.53
N PRO A 122 -6.68 -5.68 -3.49
CA PRO A 122 -7.86 -6.33 -2.95
C PRO A 122 -8.80 -5.31 -2.29
N ILE A 123 -10.10 -5.61 -2.34
CA ILE A 123 -11.18 -4.77 -1.82
C ILE A 123 -11.78 -5.45 -0.58
N PHE A 124 -11.97 -4.68 0.49
CA PHE A 124 -12.58 -5.18 1.72
C PHE A 124 -13.67 -4.25 2.24
N ASN A 125 -14.71 -4.84 2.85
CA ASN A 125 -15.70 -4.14 3.65
C ASN A 125 -15.23 -4.05 5.11
N ILE A 126 -14.19 -3.24 5.34
CA ILE A 126 -13.58 -2.98 6.64
C ILE A 126 -13.47 -1.46 6.78
N SER A 127 -13.80 -0.94 7.95
CA SER A 127 -13.68 0.50 8.20
C SER A 127 -12.21 0.91 8.34
N CYS A 128 -11.88 2.14 7.95
CA CYS A 128 -10.54 2.70 8.13
C CYS A 128 -9.99 2.56 9.57
N PRO A 129 -10.73 2.89 10.65
CA PRO A 129 -10.23 2.72 12.02
C PRO A 129 -9.96 1.25 12.38
N GLU A 130 -10.87 0.33 12.04
CA GLU A 130 -10.66 -1.11 12.31
C GLU A 130 -9.41 -1.64 11.58
N PHE A 131 -9.22 -1.22 10.33
CA PHE A 131 -8.07 -1.61 9.53
C PHE A 131 -6.76 -1.11 10.12
N VAL A 132 -6.70 0.18 10.50
CA VAL A 132 -5.51 0.79 11.11
C VAL A 132 -5.20 0.14 12.46
N GLU A 133 -6.20 -0.01 13.33
CA GLU A 133 -6.03 -0.63 14.64
C GLU A 133 -5.47 -2.05 14.49
N LYS A 134 -6.04 -2.84 13.57
CA LYS A 134 -5.59 -4.21 13.34
C LYS A 134 -4.16 -4.29 12.82
N LEU A 135 -3.80 -3.47 11.83
CA LEU A 135 -2.44 -3.45 11.29
C LEU A 135 -1.43 -3.00 12.36
N LYS A 136 -1.71 -1.93 13.10
CA LYS A 136 -0.83 -1.47 14.18
C LYS A 136 -0.71 -2.47 15.33
N ALA A 137 -1.70 -3.34 15.54
CA ALA A 137 -1.60 -4.48 16.46
C ALA A 137 -0.71 -5.63 15.94
N ILE A 138 -0.58 -5.80 14.62
CA ILE A 138 0.37 -6.76 14.02
C ILE A 138 1.81 -6.25 14.18
N SER A 139 2.04 -4.98 13.85
CA SER A 139 3.31 -4.32 14.10
C SER A 139 3.12 -2.81 14.16
N LYS A 140 3.80 -2.18 15.13
CA LYS A 140 3.78 -0.72 15.29
C LYS A 140 4.48 0.00 14.13
N ASP A 141 5.38 -0.69 13.44
CA ASP A 141 6.23 -0.18 12.35
C ASP A 141 5.56 -0.28 10.97
N ILE A 142 4.32 -0.77 10.88
CA ILE A 142 3.54 -0.71 9.64
C ILE A 142 3.09 0.73 9.42
N GLU A 143 3.51 1.36 8.32
CA GLU A 143 3.02 2.69 7.95
C GLU A 143 1.78 2.60 7.07
N ILE A 144 0.82 3.49 7.34
CA ILE A 144 -0.46 3.55 6.63
C ILE A 144 -0.66 4.98 6.17
N ILE A 145 -0.80 5.15 4.86
CA ILE A 145 -0.85 6.45 4.20
C ILE A 145 -2.14 6.50 3.39
N PRO A 146 -3.07 7.44 3.64
CA PRO A 146 -4.20 7.69 2.77
C PRO A 146 -3.70 8.02 1.37
N ALA A 147 -4.08 7.19 0.39
CA ALA A 147 -3.64 7.33 -0.98
C ALA A 147 -4.36 8.48 -1.67
N HIS A 148 -3.66 9.15 -2.60
CA HIS A 148 -4.17 10.17 -3.54
C HIS A 148 -5.35 10.98 -3.00
N ALA A 149 -5.12 11.68 -1.90
CA ALA A 149 -6.11 12.16 -0.95
C ALA A 149 -7.26 12.96 -1.58
N TRP A 150 -7.01 13.73 -2.65
CA TRP A 150 -8.00 14.59 -3.29
C TRP A 150 -8.67 14.00 -4.53
N THR A 151 -8.32 12.78 -4.95
CA THR A 151 -8.98 12.14 -6.09
C THR A 151 -10.48 12.00 -5.78
N PRO A 152 -11.39 12.43 -6.70
CA PRO A 152 -12.83 12.49 -6.40
C PRO A 152 -13.43 11.18 -5.88
N TRP A 153 -12.90 10.06 -6.37
CA TRP A 153 -13.21 8.72 -5.93
C TRP A 153 -12.00 8.13 -5.22
N PHE A 154 -12.23 7.32 -4.19
CA PHE A 154 -11.19 6.57 -3.47
C PHE A 154 -10.17 7.38 -2.65
N GLY A 155 -10.07 8.71 -2.85
CA GLY A 155 -9.30 9.60 -1.99
C GLY A 155 -9.99 9.89 -0.66
N VAL A 156 -9.22 10.10 0.41
CA VAL A 156 -9.76 10.37 1.75
C VAL A 156 -10.55 11.67 1.82
N PHE A 157 -10.20 12.68 1.01
CA PHE A 157 -10.93 13.94 0.84
C PHE A 157 -11.67 14.01 -0.50
N GLY A 158 -11.89 12.86 -1.15
CA GLY A 158 -12.55 12.77 -2.44
C GLY A 158 -13.99 13.27 -2.39
N SER A 159 -14.35 14.17 -3.32
CA SER A 159 -15.67 14.83 -3.36
C SER A 159 -16.89 13.90 -3.55
N LYS A 160 -16.68 12.63 -3.90
CA LYS A 160 -17.77 11.65 -4.11
C LYS A 160 -17.93 10.68 -2.94
N THR A 161 -16.84 10.21 -2.36
CA THR A 161 -16.86 9.11 -1.37
C THR A 161 -15.96 9.33 -0.16
N GLY A 162 -15.20 10.43 -0.11
CA GLY A 162 -14.29 10.80 0.97
C GLY A 162 -14.97 11.49 2.15
N PHE A 163 -14.19 11.93 3.12
CA PHE A 163 -14.57 12.59 4.36
C PHE A 163 -14.15 14.07 4.36
N ASP A 164 -14.63 14.84 5.33
CA ASP A 164 -14.28 16.25 5.48
C ASP A 164 -13.07 16.46 6.41
N SER A 165 -12.64 15.42 7.13
CA SER A 165 -11.42 15.42 7.98
C SER A 165 -10.83 14.01 8.15
N LEU A 166 -9.57 13.93 8.58
CA LEU A 166 -8.94 12.66 8.93
C LEU A 166 -9.57 12.07 10.21
N GLU A 167 -9.95 12.90 11.16
CA GLU A 167 -10.63 12.53 12.40
C GLU A 167 -11.98 11.88 12.13
N GLU A 168 -12.73 12.34 11.13
CA GLU A 168 -13.95 11.66 10.70
C GLU A 168 -13.65 10.28 10.10
N CYS A 169 -12.60 10.17 9.28
CA CYS A 169 -12.23 8.94 8.60
C CYS A 169 -11.68 7.88 9.57
N PHE A 170 -10.68 8.24 10.38
CA PHE A 170 -9.86 7.35 11.19
C PHE A 170 -10.16 7.41 12.70
N ARG A 171 -10.95 8.39 13.17
CA ARG A 171 -11.35 8.53 14.58
C ARG A 171 -10.14 8.55 15.53
N ASP A 172 -10.14 7.75 16.59
CA ASP A 172 -9.04 7.65 17.56
C ASP A 172 -7.76 7.05 16.94
N GLN A 173 -7.85 6.44 15.75
CA GLN A 173 -6.71 5.91 15.00
C GLN A 173 -6.03 6.97 14.13
N THR A 174 -6.54 8.21 14.03
CA THR A 174 -5.85 9.32 13.34
C THR A 174 -4.44 9.55 13.87
N LYS A 175 -4.18 9.26 15.15
CA LYS A 175 -2.84 9.30 15.78
C LYS A 175 -1.79 8.41 15.11
N HIS A 176 -2.19 7.46 14.27
CA HIS A 176 -1.31 6.56 13.52
C HIS A 176 -1.09 6.97 12.07
N ILE A 177 -1.71 8.07 11.63
CA ILE A 177 -1.58 8.60 10.27
C ILE A 177 -0.56 9.73 10.27
N SER A 178 0.67 9.41 9.90
CA SER A 178 1.81 10.34 9.93
C SER A 178 1.99 11.13 8.64
N ALA A 179 1.34 10.69 7.54
CA ALA A 179 1.47 11.28 6.22
C ALA A 179 0.18 11.05 5.42
N ILE A 180 0.02 11.85 4.36
CA ILE A 180 -0.98 11.67 3.31
C ILE A 180 -0.29 11.73 1.94
N GLU A 181 -0.74 10.91 1.00
CA GLU A 181 -0.30 11.01 -0.39
C GLU A 181 -1.20 12.01 -1.11
N THR A 182 -0.63 13.05 -1.70
CA THR A 182 -1.41 14.09 -2.37
C THR A 182 -2.12 13.54 -3.62
N GLY A 183 -1.40 12.73 -4.40
CA GLY A 183 -1.87 12.21 -5.68
C GLY A 183 -1.83 13.26 -6.78
N LEU A 184 -2.30 12.88 -7.96
CA LEU A 184 -2.18 13.68 -9.19
C LEU A 184 -3.20 14.83 -9.30
N SER A 185 -4.23 14.86 -8.45
CA SER A 185 -5.34 15.83 -8.49
C SER A 185 -5.21 16.92 -7.41
N SER A 186 -3.97 17.30 -7.07
CA SER A 186 -3.68 18.26 -5.99
C SER A 186 -3.29 19.64 -6.53
N ASP A 187 -3.67 19.95 -7.77
CA ASP A 187 -3.46 21.23 -8.43
C ASP A 187 -4.49 22.30 -8.03
#